data_AF-A0A815SZG4-F1
#
_entry.id   AF-A0A815SZG4-F1
#
_cell.length_a   1.000
_cell.length_b   1.000
_cell.length_c   1.000
_cell.angle_alpha   90.00
_cell.angle_beta   90.00
_cell.angle_gamma   90.00
#
_symmetry.space_group_name_H-M   'P 1'
#
loop_
_entity.id
_entity.type
_entity.pdbx_description
1 polymer ?
#
loop_
_entity_poly.entity_id
_entity_poly.type
_entity_poly.pdbx_seq_one_letter_code
_entity_poly.pdbx_strand_id
1 'polypeptide(L)'
;MNQCITYSSTIAIIYLSSRIIFSYIIIPLAMGIFGFLIIRNIRNQIHRINPFARNPERQNRRRYRRIENQLARMLILQVSAYLIFSTPAGVGYTLVTFIPSMNTIFVNQLRIIFSLWQQNIYFLTLFIYIVSSKTYRQEFLHMFKLNHF
;
A
#
# COMPACT_ATOMS: atom_id res chain seq x y z
N MET A 1 -39.75 -11.19 17.90
CA MET A 1 -38.43 -11.84 17.70
C MET A 1 -37.79 -11.54 16.33
N ASN A 2 -38.57 -11.26 15.27
CA ASN A 2 -38.00 -10.94 13.94
C ASN A 2 -37.33 -9.57 13.81
N GLN A 3 -37.74 -8.57 14.61
CA GLN A 3 -37.17 -7.22 14.49
C GLN A 3 -35.68 -7.16 14.87
N CYS A 4 -35.23 -7.89 15.90
CA CYS A 4 -33.81 -7.91 16.29
C CYS A 4 -32.91 -8.51 15.19
N ILE A 5 -33.40 -9.53 14.48
CA ILE A 5 -32.65 -10.18 13.39
C ILE A 5 -32.53 -9.22 12.19
N THR A 6 -33.61 -8.52 11.85
CA THR A 6 -33.61 -7.52 10.78
C THR A 6 -32.70 -6.34 11.12
N TYR A 7 -32.79 -5.76 12.32
CA TYR A 7 -31.92 -4.65 12.74
C TYR A 7 -30.44 -5.05 12.75
N SER A 8 -30.12 -6.24 13.26
CA SER A 8 -28.75 -6.77 13.24
C SER A 8 -28.22 -6.95 11.81
N SER A 9 -29.08 -7.39 10.87
CA SER A 9 -28.69 -7.56 9.47
C SER A 9 -28.43 -6.23 8.74
N THR A 10 -29.24 -5.21 9.00
CA THR A 10 -29.09 -3.88 8.39
C THR A 10 -27.81 -3.19 8.87
N ILE A 11 -27.52 -3.25 10.17
CA ILE A 11 -26.28 -2.68 10.74
C ILE A 11 -25.05 -3.39 10.16
N ALA A 12 -25.09 -4.71 10.03
CA ALA A 12 -24.00 -5.49 9.45
C ALA A 12 -23.75 -5.13 7.97
N ILE A 13 -24.81 -4.95 7.18
CA ILE A 13 -24.69 -4.52 5.77
C ILE A 13 -24.11 -3.11 5.66
N ILE A 14 -24.57 -2.16 6.47
CA ILE A 14 -24.03 -0.78 6.49
C ILE A 14 -22.55 -0.79 6.89
N TYR A 15 -22.19 -1.56 7.91
CA TYR A 15 -20.81 -1.71 8.37
C TYR A 15 -19.91 -2.33 7.28
N LEU A 16 -20.35 -3.43 6.66
CA LEU A 16 -19.59 -4.08 5.58
C LEU A 16 -19.46 -3.18 4.36
N SER A 17 -20.53 -2.48 3.99
CA SER A 17 -20.54 -1.56 2.84
C SER A 17 -19.61 -0.37 3.08
N SER A 18 -19.67 0.25 4.26
CA SER A 18 -18.75 1.35 4.61
C SER A 18 -17.30 0.87 4.63
N ARG A 19 -17.03 -0.30 5.23
CA ARG A 19 -15.69 -0.91 5.21
C ARG A 19 -15.18 -1.13 3.78
N ILE A 20 -16.04 -1.57 2.86
CA ILE A 20 -15.67 -1.77 1.45
C ILE A 20 -15.32 -0.43 0.79
N ILE A 21 -16.16 0.58 0.94
CA ILE A 21 -15.97 1.90 0.34
C ILE A 21 -14.67 2.54 0.85
N PHE A 22 -14.47 2.59 2.17
CA PHE A 22 -13.28 3.21 2.73
C PHE A 22 -12.01 2.41 2.41
N SER A 23 -12.01 1.10 2.62
CA SER A 23 -10.78 0.31 2.58
C SER A 23 -10.33 -0.07 1.17
N TYR A 24 -11.28 -0.30 0.26
CA TYR A 24 -10.98 -0.82 -1.09
C TYR A 24 -11.29 0.16 -2.22
N ILE A 25 -11.92 1.31 -1.94
CA ILE A 25 -12.15 2.36 -2.94
C ILE A 25 -11.35 3.62 -2.58
N ILE A 26 -11.65 4.23 -1.44
CA ILE A 26 -11.08 5.55 -1.08
C ILE A 26 -9.56 5.44 -0.84
N ILE A 27 -9.10 4.49 -0.02
CA ILE A 27 -7.67 4.32 0.27
C ILE A 27 -6.83 4.07 -0.99
N PRO A 28 -7.15 3.08 -1.86
CA PRO A 28 -6.35 2.85 -3.07
C PRO A 28 -6.42 4.01 -4.06
N LEU A 29 -7.56 4.71 -4.19
CA LEU A 29 -7.66 5.91 -5.02
C LEU A 29 -6.77 7.03 -4.48
N ALA A 30 -6.81 7.29 -3.18
CA ALA A 30 -5.96 8.28 -2.53
C ALA A 30 -4.48 7.92 -2.71
N MET A 31 -4.09 6.68 -2.44
CA MET A 31 -2.71 6.19 -2.67
C MET A 31 -2.27 6.38 -4.12
N GLY A 32 -3.14 6.08 -5.10
CA GLY A 32 -2.87 6.28 -6.51
C GLY A 32 -2.68 7.75 -6.88
N ILE A 33 -3.58 8.63 -6.43
CA ILE A 33 -3.53 10.08 -6.70
C ILE A 33 -2.29 10.69 -6.05
N PHE A 34 -2.09 10.48 -4.75
CA PHE A 34 -0.93 11.02 -4.04
C PHE A 34 0.38 10.44 -4.59
N GLY A 35 0.42 9.15 -4.90
CA GLY A 35 1.60 8.53 -5.50
C GLY A 35 1.93 9.11 -6.87
N PHE A 36 0.92 9.29 -7.72
CA PHE A 36 1.10 9.93 -9.02
C PHE A 36 1.57 11.38 -8.89
N LEU A 37 0.97 12.16 -7.98
CA LEU A 37 1.36 13.55 -7.72
C LEU A 37 2.82 13.64 -7.24
N ILE A 38 3.26 12.74 -6.36
CA ILE A 38 4.65 12.67 -5.88
C ILE A 38 5.60 12.37 -7.06
N ILE A 39 5.29 11.37 -7.88
CA ILE A 39 6.10 11.03 -9.07
C ILE A 39 6.19 12.22 -10.03
N ARG A 40 5.04 12.88 -10.30
CA ARG A 40 4.99 14.05 -11.18
C ARG A 40 5.79 15.22 -10.61
N ASN A 41 5.71 15.45 -9.31
CA ASN A 41 6.47 16.50 -8.63
C ASN A 41 7.99 16.25 -8.73
N ILE A 42 8.43 15.01 -8.47
CA ILE A 42 9.84 14.61 -8.62
C ILE A 42 10.31 14.80 -10.07
N ARG A 43 9.52 14.37 -11.05
CA ARG A 43 9.86 14.53 -12.48
C ARG A 43 9.94 16.00 -12.89
N ASN A 44 9.02 16.83 -12.41
CA ASN A 44 9.02 18.26 -12.68
C ASN A 44 10.21 18.98 -12.00
N GLN A 45 10.58 18.60 -10.79
CA GLN A 45 11.77 19.13 -10.12
C GLN A 45 13.06 18.75 -10.86
N ILE A 46 13.15 17.52 -11.38
CA ILE A 46 14.30 17.09 -12.20
C ILE A 46 14.46 17.99 -13.43
N HIS A 47 13.37 18.39 -14.09
CA HIS A 47 13.39 19.23 -15.29
C HIS A 47 13.60 20.74 -15.01
N ARG A 48 13.07 21.29 -13.91
CA ARG A 48 13.26 22.72 -13.55
C ARG A 48 14.64 23.06 -13.01
N ILE A 49 15.39 22.04 -12.61
CA ILE A 49 16.74 22.19 -12.11
C ILE A 49 17.70 22.41 -13.29
N ASN A 50 17.95 23.69 -13.60
CA ASN A 50 18.87 24.19 -14.64
C ASN A 50 20.23 23.44 -14.71
N PRO A 51 20.75 23.14 -15.92
CA PRO A 51 22.06 22.51 -16.13
C PRO A 51 23.27 23.42 -15.81
N PHE A 52 23.06 24.72 -15.58
CA PHE A 52 24.13 25.72 -15.48
C PHE A 52 24.71 25.99 -14.07
N ALA A 53 24.20 25.38 -13.00
CA ALA A 53 24.79 25.58 -11.66
C ALA A 53 26.14 24.85 -11.55
N ARG A 54 27.25 25.58 -11.65
CA ARG A 54 28.64 25.10 -11.77
C ARG A 54 29.39 24.94 -10.42
N ASN A 55 28.67 24.96 -9.29
CA ASN A 55 29.24 25.02 -7.93
C ASN A 55 29.18 23.68 -7.15
N PRO A 56 29.93 23.53 -6.03
CA PRO A 56 29.99 22.33 -5.17
C PRO A 56 28.64 21.77 -4.72
N GLU A 57 27.56 22.56 -4.83
CA GLU A 57 26.18 22.10 -4.73
C GLU A 57 25.83 20.93 -5.66
N ARG A 58 26.54 20.73 -6.78
CA ARG A 58 26.30 19.58 -7.69
C ARG A 58 26.42 18.23 -6.98
N GLN A 59 27.30 18.07 -6.00
CA GLN A 59 27.47 16.80 -5.28
C GLN A 59 26.32 16.55 -4.30
N ASN A 60 25.93 17.56 -3.52
CA ASN A 60 24.75 17.50 -2.66
C ASN A 60 23.49 17.28 -3.50
N ARG A 61 23.34 17.97 -4.64
CA ARG A 61 22.19 17.84 -5.53
C ARG A 61 22.09 16.48 -6.21
N ARG A 62 23.22 15.85 -6.57
CA ARG A 62 23.25 14.46 -7.05
C ARG A 62 22.83 13.48 -5.94
N ARG A 63 23.20 13.74 -4.68
CA ARG A 63 22.77 12.95 -3.52
C ARG A 63 21.27 13.09 -3.27
N TYR A 64 20.74 14.31 -3.29
CA TYR A 64 19.29 14.59 -3.18
C TYR A 64 18.49 13.89 -4.29
N ARG A 65 18.91 14.01 -5.56
CA ARG A 65 18.26 13.30 -6.68
C ARG A 65 18.25 11.78 -6.53
N ARG A 66 19.32 11.19 -5.98
CA ARG A 66 19.36 9.74 -5.71
C ARG A 66 18.34 9.35 -4.64
N ILE A 67 18.25 10.13 -3.56
CA ILE A 67 17.29 9.91 -2.49
C ILE A 67 15.85 10.05 -3.00
N GLU A 68 15.54 11.09 -3.79
CA GLU A 68 14.22 11.28 -4.39
C GLU A 68 13.82 10.14 -5.33
N ASN A 69 14.72 9.73 -6.23
CA ASN A 69 14.45 8.60 -7.13
C ASN A 69 14.26 7.28 -6.36
N GLN A 70 15.00 7.09 -5.27
CA GLN A 70 14.87 5.92 -4.42
C GLN A 70 13.54 5.93 -3.66
N LEU A 71 13.12 7.08 -3.15
CA LEU A 71 11.83 7.28 -2.51
C LEU A 71 10.66 7.09 -3.50
N ALA A 72 10.80 7.58 -4.74
CA ALA A 72 9.82 7.34 -5.80
C ALA A 72 9.68 5.85 -6.13
N ARG A 73 10.79 5.14 -6.33
CA ARG A 73 10.78 3.68 -6.61
C ARG A 73 10.15 2.90 -5.47
N MET A 74 10.45 3.30 -4.25
CA MET A 74 9.89 2.71 -3.05
C MET A 74 8.39 2.92 -2.94
N LEU A 75 7.91 4.13 -3.22
CA LEU A 75 6.50 4.46 -3.21
C LEU A 75 5.73 3.71 -4.31
N ILE A 76 6.32 3.58 -5.50
CA ILE A 76 5.75 2.76 -6.58
C ILE A 76 5.63 1.29 -6.16
N LEU A 77 6.70 0.71 -5.59
CA LEU A 77 6.68 -0.67 -5.09
C LEU A 77 5.65 -0.88 -3.97
N GLN A 78 5.52 0.10 -3.07
CA GLN A 78 4.56 0.03 -1.97
C GLN A 78 3.12 0.10 -2.47
N VAL A 79 2.83 1.01 -3.40
CA VAL A 79 1.49 1.13 -4.00
C VAL A 79 1.14 -0.09 -4.84
N SER A 80 2.06 -0.57 -5.68
CA SER A 80 1.80 -1.74 -6.54
C SER A 80 1.55 -2.99 -5.70
N ALA A 81 2.35 -3.20 -4.66
CA ALA A 81 2.16 -4.36 -3.82
C ALA A 81 0.91 -4.23 -2.93
N TYR A 82 0.61 -3.05 -2.40
CA TYR A 82 -0.66 -2.83 -1.70
C TYR A 82 -1.86 -3.21 -2.58
N LEU A 83 -1.87 -2.82 -3.86
CA LEU A 83 -2.92 -3.19 -4.80
C LEU A 83 -3.00 -4.71 -5.02
N ILE A 84 -1.87 -5.38 -5.27
CA ILE A 84 -1.83 -6.84 -5.50
C ILE A 84 -2.38 -7.61 -4.29
N PHE A 85 -2.03 -7.20 -3.08
CA PHE A 85 -2.43 -7.92 -1.87
C PHE A 85 -3.83 -7.53 -1.36
N SER A 86 -4.33 -6.33 -1.68
CA SER A 86 -5.67 -5.88 -1.24
C SER A 86 -6.79 -6.23 -2.21
N THR A 87 -6.51 -6.34 -3.52
CA THR A 87 -7.54 -6.58 -4.55
C THR A 87 -8.32 -7.88 -4.34
N PRO A 88 -7.70 -9.05 -4.08
CA PRO A 88 -8.44 -10.30 -3.90
C PRO A 88 -9.43 -10.25 -2.73
N ALA A 89 -9.03 -9.62 -1.62
CA ALA A 89 -9.90 -9.44 -0.46
C ALA A 89 -11.07 -8.51 -0.80
N GLY A 90 -10.82 -7.40 -1.49
CA GLY A 90 -11.86 -6.48 -1.95
C GLY A 90 -12.92 -7.20 -2.79
N VAL A 91 -12.50 -8.02 -3.76
CA VAL A 91 -13.41 -8.82 -4.60
C VAL A 91 -14.19 -9.84 -3.78
N GLY A 92 -13.56 -10.53 -2.83
CA GLY A 92 -14.24 -11.47 -1.95
C GLY A 92 -15.33 -10.81 -1.10
N TYR A 93 -15.07 -9.62 -0.56
CA TYR A 93 -16.05 -8.88 0.23
C TYR A 93 -17.20 -8.32 -0.62
N THR A 94 -16.93 -7.84 -1.84
CA THR A 94 -17.99 -7.30 -2.72
C THR A 94 -18.91 -8.41 -3.22
N LEU A 95 -18.37 -9.57 -3.62
CA LEU A 95 -19.19 -10.70 -4.08
C LEU A 95 -20.17 -11.18 -2.99
N VAL A 96 -19.71 -11.37 -1.76
CA VAL A 96 -20.57 -11.84 -0.66
C VAL A 96 -21.59 -10.79 -0.24
N THR A 97 -21.24 -9.50 -0.30
CA THR A 97 -22.11 -8.42 0.20
C THR A 97 -23.19 -8.02 -0.81
N PHE A 98 -22.85 -7.97 -2.11
CA PHE A 98 -23.76 -7.49 -3.15
C PHE A 98 -24.46 -8.60 -3.94
N ILE A 99 -23.95 -9.83 -3.90
CA ILE A 99 -24.54 -10.99 -4.60
C ILE A 99 -24.91 -12.06 -3.56
N PRO A 100 -26.13 -12.02 -2.99
CA PRO A 100 -26.54 -12.96 -1.94
C PRO A 100 -26.47 -14.42 -2.38
N SER A 101 -26.68 -14.71 -3.66
CA SER A 101 -26.56 -16.05 -4.23
C SER A 101 -25.13 -16.61 -4.20
N MET A 102 -24.11 -15.76 -4.06
CA MET A 102 -22.72 -16.14 -3.91
C MET A 102 -22.31 -16.36 -2.45
N ASN A 103 -23.21 -16.17 -1.48
CA ASN A 103 -22.94 -16.44 -0.06
C ASN A 103 -22.96 -17.95 0.25
N THR A 104 -22.07 -18.69 -0.40
CA THR A 104 -21.85 -20.12 -0.21
C THR A 104 -20.69 -20.35 0.75
N ILE A 105 -20.63 -21.54 1.34
CA ILE A 105 -19.53 -21.94 2.25
C ILE A 105 -18.18 -21.77 1.54
N PHE A 106 -18.09 -22.17 0.26
CA PHE A 106 -16.87 -22.07 -0.52
C PHE A 106 -16.38 -20.62 -0.69
N VAL A 107 -17.26 -19.69 -1.06
CA VAL A 107 -16.91 -18.27 -1.24
C VAL A 107 -16.54 -17.63 0.10
N ASN A 108 -17.20 -18.03 1.19
CA ASN A 108 -16.86 -17.53 2.52
C ASN A 108 -15.46 -18.00 2.98
N GLN A 109 -15.07 -19.23 2.66
CA GLN A 109 -13.71 -19.74 2.91
C GLN A 109 -12.67 -19.00 2.05
N LEU A 110 -12.95 -18.78 0.77
CA LEU A 110 -12.10 -17.96 -0.10
C LEU A 110 -11.91 -16.55 0.45
N ARG A 111 -12.97 -15.92 0.98
CA ARG A 111 -12.89 -14.61 1.63
C ARG A 111 -11.92 -14.61 2.82
N ILE A 112 -11.92 -15.66 3.64
CA ILE A 112 -10.99 -15.80 4.76
C ILE A 112 -9.55 -15.91 4.25
N ILE A 113 -9.32 -16.76 3.25
CA ILE A 113 -8.00 -16.92 2.62
C ILE A 113 -7.51 -15.59 2.05
N PHE A 114 -8.36 -14.86 1.32
CA PHE A 114 -7.99 -13.55 0.80
C PHE A 114 -7.76 -12.50 1.89
N SER A 115 -8.50 -12.57 2.99
CA SER A 115 -8.26 -11.69 4.15
C SER A 115 -6.91 -11.98 4.81
N LEU A 116 -6.51 -13.26 4.93
CA LEU A 116 -5.18 -13.64 5.41
C LEU A 116 -4.10 -13.21 4.42
N TRP A 117 -4.35 -13.37 3.13
CA TRP A 117 -3.46 -12.88 2.07
C TRP A 117 -3.20 -11.38 2.21
N GLN A 118 -4.23 -10.58 2.44
CA GLN A 118 -4.13 -9.14 2.64
C GLN A 118 -3.29 -8.77 3.88
N GLN A 119 -3.31 -9.56 4.96
CA GLN A 119 -2.48 -9.29 6.14
C GLN A 119 -0.98 -9.34 5.84
N ASN A 120 -0.55 -9.98 4.76
CA ASN A 120 0.86 -9.97 4.35
C ASN A 120 1.38 -8.57 4.00
N ILE A 121 0.50 -7.59 3.74
CA ILE A 121 0.88 -6.18 3.50
C ILE A 121 1.71 -5.60 4.66
N TYR A 122 1.40 -6.00 5.91
CA TYR A 122 2.11 -5.52 7.09
C TYR A 122 3.59 -5.93 7.07
N PHE A 123 3.89 -7.16 6.65
CA PHE A 123 5.26 -7.65 6.52
C PHE A 123 5.94 -7.12 5.26
N LEU A 124 5.18 -6.95 4.18
CA LEU A 124 5.71 -6.57 2.89
C LEU A 124 6.37 -5.19 2.89
N THR A 125 5.86 -4.28 3.71
CA THR A 125 6.45 -2.95 3.91
C THR A 125 7.91 -3.12 4.36
N LEU A 126 8.17 -3.92 5.38
CA LEU A 126 9.52 -4.18 5.88
C LEU A 126 10.46 -4.72 4.79
N PHE A 127 9.99 -5.66 3.96
CA PHE A 127 10.77 -6.18 2.84
C PHE A 127 11.06 -5.13 1.76
N ILE A 128 10.07 -4.30 1.40
CA ILE A 128 10.26 -3.21 0.43
C ILE A 128 11.28 -2.19 0.95
N TYR A 129 11.22 -1.85 2.25
CA TYR A 129 12.18 -0.95 2.88
C TYR A 129 13.62 -1.51 2.84
N ILE A 130 13.80 -2.79 3.15
CA ILE A 130 15.12 -3.45 3.14
C ILE A 130 15.67 -3.59 1.72
N VAL A 131 14.84 -3.96 0.74
CA VAL A 131 15.27 -4.21 -0.64
C VAL A 131 15.52 -2.92 -1.40
N SER A 132 14.68 -1.90 -1.22
CA SER A 132 14.72 -0.67 -2.01
C SER A 132 15.85 0.29 -1.59
N SER A 133 16.33 0.19 -0.34
CA SER A 133 17.30 1.14 0.20
C SER A 133 18.59 0.51 0.69
N LYS A 134 19.71 0.87 0.04
CA LYS A 134 21.05 0.53 0.54
C LYS A 134 21.28 1.02 1.96
N THR A 135 20.76 2.19 2.31
CA THR A 135 20.89 2.77 3.66
C THR A 135 20.17 1.93 4.70
N TYR A 136 18.90 1.55 4.45
CA TYR A 136 18.16 0.70 5.39
C TYR A 136 18.74 -0.71 5.49
N ARG A 137 19.26 -1.26 4.38
CA ARG A 137 19.97 -2.55 4.40
C ARG A 137 21.24 -2.51 5.23
N GLN A 138 21.99 -1.40 5.18
CA GLN A 138 23.19 -1.21 5.99
C GLN A 138 22.87 -1.08 7.48
N GLU A 139 21.85 -0.30 7.84
CA GLU A 139 21.37 -0.19 9.23
C GLU A 139 20.85 -1.52 9.78
N PHE A 140 20.06 -2.26 8.99
CA PHE A 140 19.56 -3.57 9.39
C PHE A 140 20.70 -4.57 9.64
N LEU A 141 21.70 -4.63 8.75
CA LEU A 141 22.88 -5.47 8.95
C LEU A 141 23.74 -5.01 10.13
N HIS A 142 23.76 -3.70 10.43
CA HIS A 142 24.47 -3.16 11.59
C HIS A 142 23.81 -3.61 12.90
N MET A 143 22.48 -3.56 13.01
CA MET A 143 21.76 -4.08 14.19
C MET A 143 22.02 -5.58 14.42
N PHE A 144 22.03 -6.39 13.35
CA PHE A 144 22.31 -7.83 13.45
C PHE A 144 23.77 -8.14 13.79
N LYS A 145 24.71 -7.29 13.39
CA LYS A 145 26.12 -7.42 13.79
C LYS A 145 26.37 -6.98 15.24
N LEU A 146 25.60 -6.04 15.77
CA LEU A 146 25.74 -5.57 17.15
C LEU A 146 25.20 -6.57 18.19
N ASN A 147 24.22 -7.41 17.83
CA ASN A 147 23.66 -8.43 18.72
C ASN A 147 24.53 -9.71 18.84
N HIS A 148 25.75 -9.70 18.31
CA HIS A 148 26.65 -10.85 18.32
C HIS A 148 27.95 -10.61 19.12
N PHE A 149 27.90 -9.72 20.12
CA PHE A 149 28.93 -9.48 21.13
C PHE A 149 28.32 -9.46 22.53
#